data_AF-B9FV93-F1
#
_entry.id   AF-B9FV93-F1
#
_cell.length_a   1.000
_cell.length_b   1.000
_cell.length_c   1.000
_cell.angle_alpha   90.00
_cell.angle_beta   90.00
_cell.angle_gamma   90.00
#
_symmetry.space_group_name_H-M   'P 1'
#
loop_
_entity.id
_entity.type
_entity.pdbx_description
1 polymer ?
#
loop_
_entity_poly.entity_id
_entity_poly.type
_entity_poly.pdbx_seq_one_letter_code
_entity_poly.pdbx_strand_id
1 'polypeptide(L)'
;MANVKCLGTHFYLAFGQEDFGHNGDCLRLLQRFQFDALDRLSLTLAYMSELNDLENEYLMEEMTMLPDIMFLGLTVLASGHAIGPSVFHVLRMSTSIRRLELATDIYSSNPQARAACSSSCTCDLPPNWKTEELKLAFLHEVEINNFRGTEHQIALVKQLFGWAAMLKDMTINFCHSITESMARKVCQMLLSFSRPEILMNFYIYQQTTSGFVCSRGQMHRTKLVA
;
A
#
# COMPACT_ATOMS: atom_id res chain seq x y z
N MET A 1 -12.37 22.10 -21.08
CA MET A 1 -11.29 21.77 -20.14
C MET A 1 -10.56 20.57 -20.70
N ALA A 2 -9.23 20.51 -20.61
CA ALA A 2 -8.47 19.36 -21.11
C ALA A 2 -8.96 18.08 -20.40
N ASN A 3 -9.12 16.98 -21.14
CA ASN A 3 -9.53 15.69 -20.59
C ASN A 3 -8.38 15.15 -19.72
N VAL A 4 -8.41 15.49 -18.42
CA VAL A 4 -7.43 15.00 -17.44
C VAL A 4 -7.57 13.49 -17.37
N LYS A 5 -6.47 12.79 -17.65
CA LYS A 5 -6.41 11.32 -17.70
C LYS A 5 -5.76 10.72 -16.45
N CYS A 6 -4.88 11.48 -15.82
CA CYS A 6 -4.15 11.09 -14.62
C CYS A 6 -4.27 12.19 -13.57
N LEU A 7 -4.60 11.82 -12.34
CA LEU A 7 -4.65 12.71 -11.19
C LEU A 7 -3.66 12.22 -10.13
N GLY A 8 -2.88 13.14 -9.57
CA GLY A 8 -2.03 12.89 -8.42
C GLY A 8 -2.34 13.89 -7.32
N THR A 9 -2.44 13.42 -6.08
CA THR A 9 -2.56 14.27 -4.91
C THR A 9 -1.18 14.49 -4.27
N HIS A 10 -1.08 15.42 -3.33
CA HIS A 10 0.06 15.47 -2.41
C HIS A 10 -0.07 14.31 -1.40
N PHE A 11 0.05 14.54 -0.10
CA PHE A 11 -0.30 13.53 0.91
C PHE A 11 -1.68 13.83 1.50
N TYR A 12 -2.42 12.76 1.78
CA TYR A 12 -3.60 12.77 2.64
C TYR A 12 -3.18 12.16 3.97
N LEU A 13 -3.40 12.89 5.07
CA LEU A 13 -3.10 12.42 6.41
C LEU A 13 -4.15 11.37 6.78
N ALA A 14 -3.75 10.10 6.83
CA ALA A 14 -4.62 8.99 7.21
C ALA A 14 -4.73 8.85 8.73
N PHE A 15 -3.63 9.16 9.42
CA PHE A 15 -3.52 9.02 10.87
C PHE A 15 -2.63 10.13 11.43
N GLY A 16 -3.14 10.88 12.41
CA GLY A 16 -2.46 12.05 12.99
C GLY A 16 -3.43 13.00 13.70
N GLN A 17 -2.99 14.24 13.96
CA GLN A 17 -3.84 15.31 14.48
C GLN A 17 -4.47 16.13 13.35
N GLU A 18 -5.75 16.48 13.50
CA GLU A 18 -6.57 17.17 12.48
C GLU A 18 -5.99 18.53 12.07
N ASP A 19 -5.43 19.29 13.02
CA ASP A 19 -4.90 20.65 12.82
C ASP A 19 -3.73 20.75 11.82
N PHE A 20 -3.07 19.63 11.48
CA PHE A 20 -1.91 19.58 10.59
C PHE A 20 -2.24 19.05 9.17
N GLY A 21 -3.50 18.73 8.90
CA GLY A 21 -3.91 18.06 7.66
C GLY A 21 -4.09 18.99 6.46
N HIS A 22 -3.55 18.61 5.30
CA HIS A 22 -3.96 19.14 3.99
C HIS A 22 -5.16 18.37 3.38
N ASN A 23 -5.88 17.60 4.21
CA ASN A 23 -6.95 16.69 3.76
C ASN A 23 -8.04 17.45 2.99
N GLY A 24 -8.47 18.60 3.48
CA GLY A 24 -9.50 19.42 2.84
C GLY A 24 -9.14 19.84 1.40
N ASP A 25 -7.87 20.16 1.11
CA ASP A 25 -7.42 20.47 -0.26
C ASP A 25 -7.47 19.24 -1.16
N CYS A 26 -7.02 18.09 -0.66
CA CYS A 26 -7.12 16.81 -1.36
C CYS A 26 -8.58 16.44 -1.65
N LEU A 27 -9.48 16.58 -0.68
CA LEU A 27 -10.91 16.28 -0.85
C LEU A 27 -11.55 17.21 -1.88
N ARG A 28 -11.29 18.52 -1.81
CA ARG A 28 -11.78 19.48 -2.81
C ARG A 28 -11.29 19.14 -4.22
N LEU A 29 -10.05 18.65 -4.35
CA LEU A 29 -9.52 18.21 -5.63
C LEU A 29 -10.22 16.95 -6.14
N LEU A 30 -10.37 15.93 -5.31
CA LEU A 30 -11.05 14.67 -5.67
C LEU A 30 -12.51 14.91 -6.06
N GLN A 31 -13.23 15.77 -5.33
CA GLN A 31 -14.61 16.15 -5.62
C GLN A 31 -14.77 16.81 -6.99
N ARG A 32 -13.79 17.59 -7.47
CA ARG A 32 -13.85 18.21 -8.80
C ARG A 32 -13.87 17.19 -9.93
N PHE A 33 -13.28 16.02 -9.71
CA PHE A 33 -13.18 14.94 -10.69
C PHE A 33 -14.13 13.77 -10.37
N GLN A 34 -15.07 13.93 -9.43
CA GLN A 34 -15.91 12.81 -8.96
C GLN A 34 -16.77 12.16 -10.04
N PHE A 35 -17.06 12.88 -11.13
CA PHE A 35 -17.83 12.39 -12.27
C PHE A 35 -16.98 12.17 -13.52
N ASP A 36 -15.66 12.38 -13.42
CA ASP A 36 -14.73 12.17 -14.52
C ASP A 36 -14.21 10.73 -14.50
N ALA A 37 -14.08 10.13 -15.68
CA ALA A 37 -13.41 8.86 -15.86
C ALA A 37 -11.91 9.11 -16.03
N LEU A 38 -11.12 8.73 -15.03
CA LEU A 38 -9.68 8.84 -15.02
C LEU A 38 -9.03 7.49 -15.34
N ASP A 39 -7.95 7.52 -16.11
CA ASP A 39 -7.17 6.30 -16.35
C ASP A 39 -6.38 5.93 -15.08
N ARG A 40 -5.85 6.92 -14.35
CA ARG A 40 -5.04 6.71 -13.14
C ARG A 40 -5.27 7.75 -12.06
N LEU A 41 -5.44 7.29 -10.82
CA LEU A 41 -5.29 8.11 -9.61
C LEU A 41 -4.03 7.69 -8.86
N SER A 42 -3.24 8.65 -8.40
CA SER A 42 -2.13 8.45 -7.48
C SER A 42 -2.40 9.17 -6.17
N LEU A 43 -2.53 8.38 -5.10
CA LEU A 43 -2.82 8.84 -3.76
C LEU A 43 -1.64 8.49 -2.85
N THR A 44 -1.20 9.45 -2.03
CA THR A 44 -0.23 9.19 -0.97
C THR A 44 -0.91 9.35 0.38
N LEU A 45 -0.88 8.33 1.22
CA LEU A 45 -1.35 8.37 2.59
C LEU A 45 -0.18 8.54 3.53
N ALA A 46 -0.29 9.45 4.49
CA ALA A 46 0.73 9.69 5.50
C ALA A 46 0.22 9.34 6.89
N TYR A 47 1.10 8.72 7.68
CA TYR A 47 0.93 8.49 9.10
C TYR A 47 1.92 9.40 9.82
N MET A 48 1.41 10.44 10.48
CA MET A 48 2.24 11.33 11.31
C MET A 48 2.31 10.73 12.71
N SER A 49 3.46 10.17 13.07
CA SER A 49 3.77 9.84 14.47
C SER A 49 4.54 10.98 15.09
N GLU A 50 3.86 11.77 15.92
CA GLU A 50 4.56 12.54 16.94
C GLU A 50 4.80 11.66 18.19
N LEU A 51 5.56 12.19 19.14
CA LEU A 51 6.13 11.49 20.30
C LEU A 51 5.10 10.74 21.19
N ASN A 52 3.78 10.96 20.99
CA ASN A 52 2.69 10.27 21.67
C ASN A 52 1.65 9.74 20.65
N ASP A 53 1.83 8.51 20.16
CA ASP A 53 0.88 7.82 19.25
C ASP A 53 -0.57 7.70 19.80
N LEU A 54 -0.78 7.98 21.10
CA LEU A 54 -2.06 7.86 21.80
C LEU A 54 -3.05 9.00 21.49
N GLU A 55 -2.60 10.13 20.94
CA GLU A 55 -3.44 11.28 20.60
C GLU A 55 -3.80 11.34 19.12
N ASN A 56 -3.32 10.38 18.32
CA ASN A 56 -3.56 10.36 16.89
C ASN A 56 -4.92 9.73 16.57
N GLU A 57 -5.63 10.38 15.66
CA GLU A 57 -6.97 9.99 15.21
C GLU A 57 -6.93 9.44 13.79
N TYR A 58 -7.97 8.67 13.45
CA TYR A 58 -8.17 8.17 12.09
C TYR A 58 -8.90 9.23 11.25
N LEU A 59 -8.22 9.78 10.24
CA LEU A 59 -8.67 11.00 9.54
C LEU A 59 -9.20 10.73 8.11
N MET A 60 -9.46 9.46 7.78
CA MET A 60 -9.95 9.10 6.44
C MET A 60 -11.47 9.12 6.31
N GLU A 61 -12.22 9.28 7.40
CA GLU A 61 -13.69 9.20 7.38
C GLU A 61 -14.34 10.21 6.43
N GLU A 62 -13.74 11.39 6.28
CA GLU A 62 -14.23 12.43 5.35
C GLU A 62 -14.02 12.08 3.88
N MET A 63 -13.04 11.23 3.56
CA MET A 63 -12.85 10.70 2.22
C MET A 63 -13.95 9.66 1.97
N THR A 64 -15.03 10.10 1.33
CA THR A 64 -16.22 9.27 1.11
C THR A 64 -16.41 8.87 -0.35
N MET A 65 -15.64 9.47 -1.27
CA MET A 65 -15.69 9.19 -2.69
C MET A 65 -14.34 9.37 -3.38
N LEU A 66 -14.13 8.62 -4.46
CA LEU A 66 -13.04 8.79 -5.41
C LEU A 66 -13.62 8.89 -6.84
N PRO A 67 -12.92 9.55 -7.78
CA PRO A 67 -13.27 9.50 -9.20
C PRO A 67 -13.37 8.08 -9.72
N ASP A 68 -14.11 7.86 -10.80
CA ASP A 68 -14.10 6.55 -11.48
C ASP A 68 -12.73 6.33 -12.13
N ILE A 69 -12.01 5.32 -11.64
CA ILE A 69 -10.60 5.09 -11.96
C ILE A 69 -10.35 3.65 -12.37
N MET A 70 -9.49 3.49 -13.37
CA MET A 70 -9.07 2.16 -13.85
C MET A 70 -7.82 1.66 -13.13
N PHE A 71 -6.89 2.57 -12.84
CA PHE A 71 -5.64 2.30 -12.11
C PHE A 71 -5.61 3.12 -10.81
N LEU A 72 -5.37 2.43 -9.69
CA LEU A 72 -5.04 3.08 -8.42
C LEU A 72 -3.56 2.86 -8.06
N GLY A 73 -2.80 3.95 -7.98
CA GLY A 73 -1.49 3.97 -7.35
C GLY A 73 -1.61 4.50 -5.92
N LEU A 74 -1.33 3.67 -4.93
CA LEU A 74 -1.45 4.00 -3.52
C LEU A 74 -0.08 3.88 -2.84
N THR A 75 0.45 5.00 -2.36
CA THR A 75 1.67 5.01 -1.55
C THR A 75 1.28 5.25 -0.09
N VAL A 76 1.73 4.41 0.83
CA VAL A 76 1.49 4.59 2.27
C VAL A 76 2.82 4.83 2.98
N LEU A 77 2.97 6.03 3.51
CA LEU A 77 4.06 6.42 4.41
C LEU A 77 3.61 6.05 5.82
N ALA A 78 3.77 4.76 6.14
CA ALA A 78 3.23 4.13 7.33
C ALA A 78 4.13 4.34 8.56
N SER A 79 5.42 4.62 8.37
CA SER A 79 6.37 4.79 9.49
C SER A 79 6.36 3.62 10.49
N GLY A 80 6.13 2.39 10.01
CA GLY A 80 6.04 1.18 10.85
C GLY A 80 4.63 0.78 11.30
N HIS A 81 3.60 1.58 10.99
CA HIS A 81 2.21 1.33 11.36
C HIS A 81 1.49 0.30 10.49
N ALA A 82 0.37 -0.21 11.00
CA ALA A 82 -0.55 -1.04 10.24
C ALA A 82 -1.24 -0.21 9.14
N ILE A 83 -1.20 -0.72 7.91
CA ILE A 83 -1.75 -0.02 6.72
C ILE A 83 -3.12 -0.54 6.29
N GLY A 84 -3.57 -1.67 6.87
CA GLY A 84 -4.79 -2.38 6.46
C GLY A 84 -6.05 -1.50 6.45
N PRO A 85 -6.36 -0.78 7.55
CA PRO A 85 -7.55 0.07 7.60
C PRO A 85 -7.59 1.12 6.49
N SER A 86 -6.47 1.81 6.28
CA SER A 86 -6.35 2.88 5.28
C SER A 86 -6.44 2.37 3.85
N VAL A 87 -5.80 1.24 3.54
CA VAL A 87 -5.91 0.60 2.21
C VAL A 87 -7.34 0.13 1.97
N PHE A 88 -7.97 -0.51 2.96
CA PHE A 88 -9.36 -0.96 2.86
C PHE A 88 -10.31 0.19 2.59
N HIS A 89 -10.18 1.30 3.32
CA HIS A 89 -11.01 2.48 3.14
C HIS A 89 -10.96 3.02 1.71
N VAL A 90 -9.76 3.19 1.15
CA VAL A 90 -9.58 3.62 -0.24
C VAL A 90 -10.21 2.64 -1.23
N LEU A 91 -9.97 1.34 -1.06
CA LEU A 91 -10.50 0.30 -1.96
C LEU A 91 -12.02 0.21 -1.91
N ARG A 92 -12.65 0.50 -0.77
CA ARG A 92 -14.11 0.57 -0.62
C ARG A 92 -14.74 1.65 -1.50
N MET A 93 -14.01 2.73 -1.77
CA MET A 93 -14.46 3.81 -2.65
C MET A 93 -14.11 3.59 -4.12
N SER A 94 -13.19 2.68 -4.43
CA SER A 94 -12.66 2.46 -5.78
C SER A 94 -12.87 1.02 -6.25
N THR A 95 -14.07 0.48 -6.13
CA THR A 95 -14.34 -0.95 -6.44
C THR A 95 -14.29 -1.29 -7.93
N SER A 96 -14.31 -0.28 -8.82
CA SER A 96 -14.21 -0.44 -10.29
C SER A 96 -12.79 -0.64 -10.80
N ILE A 97 -11.77 -0.47 -9.95
CA ILE A 97 -10.36 -0.55 -10.37
C ILE A 97 -10.01 -1.90 -10.98
N ARG A 98 -9.09 -1.86 -11.94
CA ARG A 98 -8.54 -3.05 -12.59
C ARG A 98 -7.13 -3.38 -12.15
N ARG A 99 -6.38 -2.35 -11.76
CA ARG A 99 -5.01 -2.46 -11.27
C ARG A 99 -4.81 -1.66 -10.00
N LEU A 100 -4.17 -2.30 -9.03
CA LEU A 100 -3.67 -1.68 -7.82
C LEU A 100 -2.15 -1.76 -7.80
N GLU A 101 -1.50 -0.62 -7.66
CA GLU A 101 -0.08 -0.53 -7.31
C GLU A 101 0.02 0.03 -5.89
N LEU A 102 0.48 -0.79 -4.94
CA LEU A 102 0.63 -0.42 -3.53
C LEU A 102 2.12 -0.31 -3.20
N ALA A 103 2.55 0.81 -2.63
CA ALA A 103 3.92 0.97 -2.14
C ALA A 103 3.92 1.40 -0.66
N THR A 104 4.89 0.93 0.11
CA THR A 104 5.05 1.33 1.53
C THR A 104 6.43 1.94 1.77
N ASP A 105 6.54 2.94 2.65
CA ASP A 105 7.79 3.45 3.26
C ASP A 105 9.06 3.45 2.38
N ILE A 106 9.01 4.17 1.26
CA ILE A 106 10.09 4.21 0.25
C ILE A 106 11.33 5.00 0.76
N TYR A 107 11.15 5.90 1.74
CA TYR A 107 12.18 6.88 2.14
C TYR A 107 12.54 6.88 3.64
N SER A 108 12.19 5.86 4.42
CA SER A 108 12.56 5.84 5.85
C SER A 108 14.06 5.56 6.06
N SER A 109 14.85 6.65 5.96
CA SER A 109 16.27 6.74 6.29
C SER A 109 16.51 6.81 7.80
N ASN A 110 15.45 6.88 8.62
CA ASN A 110 15.57 6.82 10.08
C ASN A 110 15.33 5.37 10.59
N PRO A 111 16.37 4.68 11.10
CA PRO A 111 16.24 3.35 11.69
C PRO A 111 15.32 3.31 12.92
N GLN A 112 15.13 4.44 13.63
CA GLN A 112 14.26 4.54 14.80
C GLN A 112 12.76 4.62 14.45
N ALA A 113 12.40 5.08 13.25
CA ALA A 113 11.02 5.08 12.74
C ALA A 113 10.59 3.70 12.18
N ARG A 114 11.23 2.63 12.65
CA ARG A 114 10.99 1.23 12.26
C ARG A 114 10.57 0.36 13.44
N ALA A 115 10.30 0.96 14.60
CA ALA A 115 9.64 0.24 15.67
C ALA A 115 8.33 -0.33 15.12
N ALA A 116 8.08 -1.63 15.36
CA ALA A 116 6.82 -2.24 14.98
C ALA A 116 5.68 -1.48 15.67
N CYS A 117 4.54 -1.29 14.97
CA CYS A 117 3.33 -0.71 15.57
C CYS A 117 3.09 -1.39 16.93
N SER A 118 3.07 -0.61 18.01
CA SER A 118 2.85 -1.15 19.35
C SER A 118 1.43 -1.74 19.44
N SER A 119 1.22 -2.72 20.33
CA SER A 119 -0.13 -3.28 20.53
C SER A 119 -1.15 -2.26 21.06
N SER A 120 -0.68 -1.13 21.60
CA SER A 120 -1.52 -0.03 22.08
C SER A 120 -1.78 1.05 21.02
N CYS A 121 -1.26 0.89 19.81
CA CYS A 121 -1.45 1.88 18.76
C CYS A 121 -2.83 1.73 18.12
N THR A 122 -3.50 2.85 17.87
CA THR A 122 -4.79 2.92 17.19
C THR A 122 -4.66 2.83 15.66
N CYS A 123 -3.44 2.60 15.14
CA CYS A 123 -3.13 2.42 13.71
C CYS A 123 -3.94 1.30 13.02
N ASP A 124 -4.48 0.36 13.79
CA ASP A 124 -5.29 -0.78 13.30
C ASP A 124 -6.81 -0.51 13.38
N LEU A 125 -7.21 0.69 13.79
CA LEU A 125 -8.60 1.15 13.74
C LEU A 125 -8.88 1.89 12.41
N PRO A 126 -10.10 1.74 11.86
CA PRO A 126 -11.13 0.80 12.29
C PRO A 126 -10.79 -0.66 11.91
N PRO A 127 -11.10 -1.66 12.74
CA PRO A 127 -10.62 -3.04 12.55
C PRO A 127 -11.48 -3.85 11.55
N ASN A 128 -12.56 -3.26 11.05
CA ASN A 128 -13.52 -3.89 10.15
C ASN A 128 -12.87 -4.39 8.86
N TRP A 129 -11.73 -3.83 8.45
CA TRP A 129 -10.97 -4.33 7.30
C TRP A 129 -10.58 -5.82 7.41
N LYS A 130 -10.56 -6.41 8.61
CA LYS A 130 -10.25 -7.84 8.78
C LYS A 130 -11.46 -8.75 8.62
N THR A 131 -12.67 -8.23 8.81
CA THR A 131 -13.91 -9.01 8.95
C THR A 131 -14.96 -8.66 7.91
N GLU A 132 -14.97 -7.43 7.42
CA GLU A 132 -15.94 -6.94 6.46
C GLU A 132 -15.63 -7.45 5.05
N GLU A 133 -16.66 -7.91 4.35
CA GLU A 133 -16.54 -8.30 2.95
C GLU A 133 -16.41 -7.06 2.07
N LEU A 134 -15.33 -7.02 1.27
CA LEU A 134 -15.18 -6.06 0.18
C LEU A 134 -15.14 -6.83 -1.15
N LYS A 135 -15.86 -6.34 -2.16
CA LYS A 135 -15.93 -6.99 -3.49
C LYS A 135 -15.24 -6.13 -4.54
N LEU A 136 -14.03 -6.52 -4.92
CA LEU A 136 -13.24 -5.90 -5.98
C LEU A 136 -13.41 -6.69 -7.28
N ALA A 137 -14.62 -6.66 -7.83
CA ALA A 137 -15.06 -7.53 -8.92
C ALA A 137 -14.24 -7.39 -10.21
N PHE A 138 -13.57 -6.25 -10.40
CA PHE A 138 -12.80 -5.94 -11.61
C PHE A 138 -11.29 -5.89 -11.38
N LEU A 139 -10.81 -6.15 -10.16
CA LEU A 139 -9.38 -6.09 -9.87
C LEU A 139 -8.69 -7.34 -10.43
N HIS A 140 -7.81 -7.15 -11.40
CA HIS A 140 -7.09 -8.22 -12.11
C HIS A 140 -5.60 -8.26 -11.78
N GLU A 141 -5.01 -7.10 -11.47
CA GLU A 141 -3.57 -6.95 -11.27
C GLU A 141 -3.28 -6.22 -9.95
N VAL A 142 -2.44 -6.82 -9.11
CA VAL A 142 -1.93 -6.20 -7.89
C VAL A 142 -0.41 -6.23 -7.91
N GLU A 143 0.21 -5.08 -7.74
CA GLU A 143 1.65 -4.95 -7.54
C GLU A 143 1.91 -4.33 -6.17
N ILE A 144 2.67 -5.01 -5.30
CA ILE A 144 3.05 -4.51 -3.98
C ILE A 144 4.55 -4.29 -3.93
N ASN A 145 4.94 -3.04 -3.67
CA ASN A 145 6.30 -2.56 -3.63
C ASN A 145 6.81 -2.35 -2.21
N ASN A 146 8.12 -2.56 -2.05
CA ASN A 146 8.82 -2.46 -0.76
C ASN A 146 8.24 -3.39 0.32
N PHE A 147 7.82 -4.59 -0.07
CA PHE A 147 7.19 -5.56 0.82
C PHE A 147 8.19 -6.12 1.84
N ARG A 148 7.91 -5.97 3.14
CA ARG A 148 8.80 -6.43 4.22
C ARG A 148 8.36 -7.78 4.81
N GLY A 149 7.14 -8.24 4.49
CA GLY A 149 6.60 -9.48 5.02
C GLY A 149 6.20 -9.37 6.49
N THR A 150 5.79 -8.18 6.94
CA THR A 150 5.22 -8.02 8.30
C THR A 150 3.87 -8.72 8.39
N GLU A 151 3.43 -9.02 9.61
CA GLU A 151 2.13 -9.66 9.85
C GLU A 151 0.97 -8.86 9.22
N HIS A 152 0.95 -7.53 9.39
CA HIS A 152 -0.07 -6.67 8.79
C HIS A 152 -0.06 -6.69 7.26
N GLN A 153 1.13 -6.70 6.64
CA GLN A 153 1.24 -6.77 5.18
C GLN A 153 0.78 -8.14 4.64
N ILE A 154 1.11 -9.22 5.32
CA ILE A 154 0.66 -10.57 4.97
C ILE A 154 -0.87 -10.69 5.13
N ALA A 155 -1.41 -10.15 6.22
CA ALA A 155 -2.86 -10.11 6.45
C ALA A 155 -3.59 -9.33 5.35
N LEU A 156 -3.06 -8.18 4.92
CA LEU A 156 -3.61 -7.42 3.80
C LEU A 156 -3.58 -8.21 2.49
N VAL A 157 -2.49 -8.90 2.17
CA VAL A 157 -2.42 -9.75 0.96
C VAL A 157 -3.47 -10.86 1.02
N LYS A 158 -3.64 -11.51 2.18
CA LYS A 158 -4.66 -12.52 2.38
C LYS A 158 -6.07 -11.96 2.17
N GLN A 159 -6.34 -10.75 2.65
CA GLN A 159 -7.60 -10.06 2.42
C GLN A 159 -7.82 -9.74 0.93
N LEU A 160 -6.80 -9.26 0.22
CA LEU A 160 -6.88 -8.99 -1.23
C LEU A 160 -7.26 -10.24 -2.03
N PHE A 161 -6.76 -11.43 -1.67
CA PHE A 161 -7.21 -12.69 -2.28
C PHE A 161 -8.69 -12.98 -2.04
N GLY A 162 -9.21 -12.65 -0.85
CA GLY A 162 -10.62 -12.78 -0.51
C GLY A 162 -11.50 -11.76 -1.24
N TRP A 163 -11.05 -10.52 -1.36
CA TRP A 163 -11.83 -9.44 -1.95
C TRP A 163 -11.88 -9.46 -3.47
N ALA A 164 -10.81 -9.93 -4.12
CA ALA A 164 -10.61 -9.85 -5.56
C ALA A 164 -10.76 -11.22 -6.23
N ALA A 165 -12.00 -11.67 -6.42
CA ALA A 165 -12.31 -12.95 -7.04
C ALA A 165 -11.75 -13.09 -8.48
N MET A 166 -11.56 -11.99 -9.21
CA MET A 166 -11.03 -11.97 -10.59
C MET A 166 -9.53 -11.67 -10.70
N LEU A 167 -8.81 -11.63 -9.57
CA LEU A 167 -7.38 -11.40 -9.55
C LEU A 167 -6.64 -12.48 -10.37
N LYS A 168 -5.77 -12.04 -11.29
CA LYS A 168 -5.00 -12.90 -12.20
C LYS A 168 -3.49 -12.79 -11.98
N ASP A 169 -2.99 -11.59 -11.69
CA ASP A 169 -1.56 -11.36 -11.44
C ASP A 169 -1.39 -10.69 -10.08
N MET A 170 -0.51 -11.25 -9.25
CA MET A 170 -0.01 -10.59 -8.06
C MET A 170 1.51 -10.59 -8.06
N THR A 171 2.07 -9.39 -8.09
CA THR A 171 3.50 -9.15 -8.05
C THR A 171 3.91 -8.58 -6.71
N ILE A 172 4.86 -9.23 -6.03
CA ILE A 172 5.44 -8.80 -4.76
C ILE A 172 6.91 -8.44 -4.99
N ASN A 173 7.22 -7.16 -4.86
CA ASN A 173 8.58 -6.63 -4.87
C ASN A 173 9.03 -6.39 -3.43
N PHE A 174 9.91 -7.26 -2.93
CA PHE A 174 10.38 -7.20 -1.56
C PHE A 174 11.26 -5.96 -1.30
N CYS A 175 11.26 -5.50 -0.05
CA CYS A 175 12.16 -4.46 0.43
C CYS A 175 13.62 -4.91 0.29
N HIS A 176 14.50 -4.00 -0.09
CA HIS A 176 15.93 -4.28 -0.26
C HIS A 176 16.63 -4.79 1.01
N SER A 177 16.04 -4.59 2.18
CA SER A 177 16.58 -5.07 3.45
C SER A 177 16.13 -6.48 3.81
N ILE A 178 15.23 -7.11 3.05
CA ILE A 178 14.81 -8.49 3.34
C ILE A 178 15.94 -9.46 2.99
N THR A 179 16.13 -10.48 3.82
CA THR A 179 17.02 -11.59 3.47
C THR A 179 16.32 -12.55 2.51
N GLU A 180 17.07 -13.22 1.63
CA GLU A 180 16.49 -14.19 0.70
C GLU A 180 15.77 -15.34 1.42
N SER A 181 16.32 -15.83 2.53
CA SER A 181 15.70 -16.89 3.33
C SER A 181 14.37 -16.48 3.94
N MET A 182 14.24 -15.23 4.39
CA MET A 182 12.97 -14.68 4.88
C MET A 182 11.98 -14.50 3.73
N ALA A 183 12.43 -13.92 2.61
CA ALA A 183 11.60 -13.75 1.42
C ALA A 183 11.02 -15.09 0.95
N ARG A 184 11.82 -16.15 0.88
CA ARG A 184 11.36 -17.51 0.49
C ARG A 184 10.28 -18.06 1.44
N LYS A 185 10.46 -17.90 2.76
CA LYS A 185 9.43 -18.31 3.74
C LYS A 185 8.12 -17.57 3.53
N VAL A 186 8.20 -16.26 3.29
CA VAL A 186 7.03 -15.43 3.00
C VAL A 186 6.38 -15.83 1.66
N CYS A 187 7.17 -16.10 0.60
CA CYS A 187 6.64 -16.60 -0.67
C CYS A 187 5.83 -17.89 -0.46
N GLN A 188 6.39 -18.88 0.24
CA GLN A 188 5.71 -20.14 0.53
C GLN A 188 4.40 -19.91 1.31
N MET A 189 4.42 -18.99 2.28
CA MET A 189 3.24 -18.63 3.03
C MET A 189 2.15 -18.01 2.13
N LEU A 190 2.50 -17.01 1.31
CA LEU A 190 1.56 -16.36 0.41
C LEU A 190 1.00 -17.32 -0.66
N LEU A 191 1.83 -18.24 -1.17
CA LEU A 191 1.40 -19.29 -2.08
C LEU A 191 0.40 -20.25 -1.44
N SER A 192 0.51 -20.52 -0.13
CA SER A 192 -0.47 -21.38 0.57
C SER A 192 -1.84 -20.73 0.74
N PHE A 193 -1.94 -19.40 0.61
CA PHE A 193 -3.21 -18.65 0.58
C PHE A 193 -3.74 -18.41 -0.84
N SER A 194 -2.84 -18.45 -1.83
CA SER A 194 -3.17 -18.13 -3.21
C SER A 194 -4.00 -19.23 -3.86
N ARG A 195 -4.88 -18.82 -4.77
CA ARG A 195 -5.55 -19.74 -5.69
C ARG A 195 -4.59 -20.13 -6.82
N PRO A 196 -4.67 -21.36 -7.37
CA PRO A 196 -3.78 -21.81 -8.43
C PRO A 196 -3.81 -20.97 -9.72
N GLU A 197 -4.92 -20.28 -9.97
CA GLU A 197 -5.11 -19.45 -11.17
C GLU A 197 -4.41 -18.10 -11.10
N ILE A 198 -3.98 -17.69 -9.90
CA ILE A 198 -3.27 -16.41 -9.71
C ILE A 198 -1.80 -16.63 -10.04
N LEU A 199 -1.30 -15.89 -11.02
CA LEU A 199 0.12 -15.81 -11.32
C LEU A 199 0.82 -14.98 -10.24
N MET A 200 1.52 -15.66 -9.33
CA MET A 200 2.32 -15.05 -8.29
C MET A 200 3.74 -14.78 -8.80
N ASN A 201 4.17 -13.51 -8.79
CA ASN A 201 5.53 -13.12 -9.13
C ASN A 201 6.24 -12.49 -7.93
N PHE A 202 7.42 -13.00 -7.58
CA PHE A 202 8.19 -12.54 -6.43
C PHE A 202 9.55 -12.00 -6.88
N TYR A 203 9.94 -10.84 -6.36
CA TYR A 203 11.21 -10.20 -6.72
C TYR A 203 11.94 -9.67 -5.49
N ILE A 204 13.25 -9.91 -5.43
CA ILE A 204 14.15 -9.31 -4.43
C ILE A 204 15.12 -8.33 -5.09
N TYR A 205 15.54 -7.32 -4.34
CA TYR A 205 16.62 -6.43 -4.75
C TYR A 205 17.92 -6.86 -4.07
N GLN A 206 18.91 -7.28 -4.85
CA GLN A 206 20.23 -7.61 -4.35
C GLN A 206 21.19 -6.45 -4.61
N GLN A 207 21.96 -6.06 -3.60
CA GLN A 207 23.13 -5.20 -3.81
C GLN A 207 24.30 -6.07 -4.26
N THR A 208 24.83 -5.81 -5.45
CA THR A 208 26.12 -6.37 -5.85
C THR A 208 27.23 -5.57 -5.17
N THR A 209 27.96 -6.18 -4.24
CA THR A 209 29.27 -5.66 -3.82
C THR A 209 30.25 -5.87 -4.97
N SER A 210 30.34 -4.93 -5.90
CA SER A 210 31.51 -4.85 -6.76
C SER A 210 32.69 -4.43 -5.89
N GLY A 211 33.69 -5.29 -5.77
CA GLY A 211 34.94 -4.97 -5.10
C GLY A 211 35.52 -3.67 -5.68
N PHE A 212 35.98 -2.81 -4.77
CA PHE A 212 36.68 -1.55 -4.99
C PHE A 212 35.84 -0.32 -5.42
N VAL A 213 35.77 0.62 -4.47
CA VAL A 213 35.62 2.09 -4.59
C VAL A 213 34.22 2.64 -4.90
N CYS A 214 33.66 3.29 -3.86
CA CYS A 214 32.79 4.47 -3.87
C CYS A 214 31.91 4.67 -5.13
N SER A 215 30.84 3.89 -5.25
CA SER A 215 29.74 4.20 -6.16
C SER A 215 28.45 3.66 -5.58
N ARG A 216 27.35 4.42 -5.69
CA ARG A 216 26.00 4.00 -5.31
C ARG A 216 25.75 2.62 -5.94
N GLY A 217 25.70 1.57 -5.12
CA GLY A 217 25.56 0.20 -5.62
C GLY A 217 24.33 0.07 -6.50
N GLN A 218 24.50 -0.43 -7.73
CA GLN A 218 23.37 -0.79 -8.59
C GLN A 218 22.58 -1.91 -7.91
N MET A 219 21.28 -1.70 -7.70
CA MET A 219 20.38 -2.73 -7.23
C MET A 219 19.86 -3.53 -8.43
N HIS A 220 19.93 -4.85 -8.37
CA HIS A 220 19.36 -5.72 -9.40
C HIS A 220 18.09 -6.39 -8.86
N ARG A 221 17.02 -6.31 -9.65
CA ARG A 221 15.73 -6.97 -9.39
C ARG A 221 15.82 -8.39 -9.92
N THR A 222 15.83 -9.36 -9.02
CA THR A 222 15.94 -10.79 -9.36
C THR A 222 14.62 -11.50 -9.05
N LYS A 223 14.11 -12.28 -10.01
CA LYS A 223 12.90 -13.11 -9.79
C LYS A 223 13.25 -14.26 -8.85
N LEU A 224 12.49 -14.42 -7.78
CA LEU A 224 12.58 -15.60 -6.91
C LEU A 224 11.81 -16.75 -7.55
N VAL A 225 12.48 -17.89 -7.71
CA VAL A 225 11.81 -19.17 -7.95
C VAL A 225 11.45 -19.73 -6.59
N ALA A 226 10.16 -19.72 -6.27
CA ALA A 226 9.60 -20.24 -5.02
C ALA A 226 9.44 -21.76 -5.09
#